data_AF-A0A8S3K2I1-F1
#
_entry.id   AF-A0A8S3K2I1-F1
#
_cell.length_a   1.000
_cell.length_b   1.000
_cell.length_c   1.000
_cell.angle_alpha   90.00
_cell.angle_beta   90.00
_cell.angle_gamma   90.00
#
_symmetry.space_group_name_H-M   'P 1'
#
loop_
_entity.id
_entity.type
_entity.pdbx_description
1 polymer ?
#
loop_
_entity_poly.entity_id
_entity_poly.type
_entity_poly.pdbx_seq_one_letter_code
_entity_poly.pdbx_strand_id
1 'polypeptide(L)'
;LEREQKKLIDAMMELPAGTAPNRALRDNIFVLFACIINRIPLFLCGKPGSSKSSAVQIVISNLKGKKSKDPYFQTLPELVAVSFQGSQNCTSESIIKVFERAANYSPVKSISELLPVIVFDEIGLAELSPHNPLKVLHAELEVENNRYGFVGISNWRLDASKMNRALYLSTPDPNVQDLHLTGKV
;
A
#
# COMPACT_ATOMS: atom_id res chain seq x y z
N LEU A 1 4.74 16.85 11.86
CA LEU A 1 4.17 15.62 11.27
C LEU A 1 2.64 15.66 11.27
N GLU A 2 2.00 15.74 12.45
CA GLU A 2 0.53 15.73 12.58
C GLU A 2 -0.19 16.80 11.74
N ARG A 3 0.35 18.03 11.67
CA ARG A 3 -0.20 19.10 10.82
C ARG A 3 -0.25 18.71 9.34
N GLU A 4 0.81 18.07 8.84
CA GLU A 4 0.91 17.67 7.43
C GLU A 4 0.00 16.46 7.15
N GLN A 5 -0.12 15.52 8.10
CA GLN A 5 -1.10 14.43 8.00
C GLN A 5 -2.53 14.95 7.96
N LYS A 6 -2.89 15.88 8.86
CA LYS A 6 -4.19 16.57 8.86
C LYS A 6 -4.46 17.27 7.53
N LYS A 7 -3.48 18.01 7.01
CA LYS A 7 -3.61 18.69 5.71
C LYS A 7 -3.83 17.70 4.57
N LEU A 8 -3.02 16.65 4.48
CA LEU A 8 -3.13 15.62 3.43
C LEU A 8 -4.49 14.92 3.48
N ILE A 9 -4.96 14.55 4.67
CA ILE A 9 -6.10 13.64 4.81
C ILE A 9 -7.41 14.39 4.92
N ASP A 10 -7.47 15.40 5.79
CA ASP A 10 -8.71 16.10 6.09
C ASP A 10 -9.05 17.16 5.04
N ALA A 11 -8.03 17.73 4.37
CA ALA A 11 -8.25 18.81 3.40
C ALA A 11 -8.16 18.35 1.93
N MET A 12 -7.33 17.34 1.60
CA MET A 12 -7.10 16.94 0.21
C MET A 12 -7.75 15.61 -0.17
N MET A 13 -7.96 14.68 0.78
CA MET A 13 -8.53 13.36 0.49
C MET A 13 -10.02 13.29 0.81
N GLU A 14 -10.75 12.52 0.01
CA GLU A 14 -12.10 12.08 0.29
C GLU A 14 -12.06 10.74 1.03
N LEU A 15 -12.66 10.73 2.22
CA LEU A 15 -12.86 9.53 3.02
C LEU A 15 -14.26 8.97 2.77
N PRO A 16 -14.43 7.64 2.61
CA PRO A 16 -15.76 7.03 2.53
C PRO A 16 -16.62 7.38 3.76
N ALA A 17 -17.93 7.49 3.57
CA ALA A 17 -18.87 7.70 4.67
C ALA A 17 -18.70 6.61 5.74
N GLY A 18 -18.77 6.99 7.02
CA GLY A 18 -18.51 6.07 8.14
C GLY A 18 -17.03 5.84 8.46
N THR A 19 -16.09 6.50 7.75
CA THR A 19 -14.65 6.35 8.03
C THR A 19 -14.20 7.33 9.10
N ALA A 20 -13.71 6.80 10.22
CA ALA A 20 -13.09 7.59 11.26
C ALA A 20 -11.62 7.91 10.92
N PRO A 21 -11.20 9.18 10.84
CA PRO A 21 -9.81 9.56 10.63
C PRO A 21 -9.03 9.45 11.95
N ASN A 22 -8.94 8.24 12.51
CA ASN A 22 -8.15 7.95 13.70
C ASN A 22 -6.65 7.95 13.38
N ARG A 23 -5.81 7.88 14.40
CA ARG A 23 -4.36 7.94 14.24
C ARG A 23 -3.83 6.83 13.34
N ALA A 24 -4.29 5.59 13.53
CA ALA A 24 -3.84 4.44 12.75
C ALA A 24 -4.11 4.63 11.25
N LEU A 25 -5.32 5.07 10.89
CA LEU A 25 -5.65 5.37 9.50
C LEU A 25 -4.78 6.50 8.95
N ARG A 26 -4.57 7.56 9.73
CA ARG A 26 -3.76 8.72 9.31
C ARG A 26 -2.30 8.37 9.07
N ASP A 27 -1.70 7.64 9.99
CA ASP A 27 -0.31 7.20 9.90
C ASP A 27 -0.13 6.28 8.68
N ASN A 28 -1.04 5.33 8.49
CA ASN A 28 -1.02 4.43 7.34
C ASN A 28 -1.11 5.20 6.02
N ILE A 29 -2.11 6.09 5.87
CA ILE A 29 -2.31 6.88 4.65
C ILE A 29 -1.06 7.73 4.35
N PHE A 30 -0.51 8.40 5.35
CA PHE A 30 0.63 9.28 5.16
C PHE A 30 1.87 8.53 4.65
N VAL A 31 2.18 7.39 5.28
CA VAL A 31 3.32 6.55 4.86
C VAL A 31 3.05 5.91 3.50
N LEU A 32 1.84 5.39 3.27
CA LEU A 32 1.44 4.81 1.98
C LEU A 32 1.58 5.81 0.84
N PHE A 33 1.06 7.03 1.02
CA PHE A 33 1.15 8.10 0.03
C PHE A 33 2.61 8.39 -0.33
N ALA A 34 3.47 8.60 0.68
CA ALA A 34 4.88 8.88 0.47
C ALA A 34 5.60 7.72 -0.23
N CYS A 35 5.40 6.49 0.23
CA CYS A 35 6.06 5.29 -0.33
C CYS A 35 5.62 5.00 -1.75
N ILE A 36 4.31 5.04 -2.05
CA ILE A 36 3.79 4.72 -3.38
C ILE A 36 4.30 5.74 -4.41
N ILE A 37 4.19 7.04 -4.14
CA ILE A 37 4.63 8.08 -5.07
C ILE A 37 6.13 8.01 -5.35
N ASN A 38 6.94 7.67 -4.34
CA ASN A 38 8.38 7.53 -4.48
C ASN A 38 8.82 6.11 -4.90
N ARG A 39 7.88 5.19 -5.16
CA ARG A 39 8.14 3.78 -5.50
C ARG A 39 9.07 3.10 -4.49
N ILE A 40 8.87 3.39 -3.21
CA ILE A 40 9.54 2.72 -2.10
C ILE A 40 8.66 1.53 -1.70
N PRO A 41 9.15 0.27 -1.79
CA PRO A 41 8.38 -0.88 -1.37
C PRO A 41 8.02 -0.77 0.11
N LEU A 42 6.77 -1.04 0.45
CA LEU A 42 6.26 -0.89 1.82
C LEU A 42 5.64 -2.20 2.30
N PHE A 43 6.03 -2.62 3.50
CA PHE A 43 5.32 -3.65 4.26
C PHE A 43 4.54 -3.02 5.41
N LEU A 44 3.23 -3.19 5.40
CA LEU A 44 2.31 -2.69 6.40
C LEU A 44 1.84 -3.86 7.28
N CYS A 45 2.33 -3.91 8.52
CA CYS A 45 2.09 -5.04 9.42
C CYS A 45 1.35 -4.63 10.69
N GLY A 46 0.39 -5.44 11.15
CA GLY A 46 -0.23 -5.31 12.47
C GLY A 46 -1.59 -5.99 12.53
N LYS A 47 -2.25 -5.97 13.68
CA LYS A 47 -3.44 -6.81 13.92
C LYS A 47 -4.59 -6.56 12.93
N PRO A 48 -5.48 -7.55 12.72
CA PRO A 48 -6.73 -7.31 12.01
C PRO A 48 -7.47 -6.09 12.58
N GLY A 49 -8.07 -5.28 11.69
CA GLY A 49 -8.75 -4.05 12.08
C GLY A 49 -7.85 -2.81 12.26
N SER A 50 -6.54 -2.89 12.01
CA SER A 50 -5.62 -1.73 12.09
C SER A 50 -5.63 -0.79 10.87
N SER A 51 -6.77 -0.70 10.18
CA SER A 51 -7.02 0.21 9.03
C SER A 51 -6.02 0.11 7.86
N LYS A 52 -5.35 -1.04 7.70
CA LYS A 52 -4.32 -1.29 6.67
C LYS A 52 -4.89 -1.26 5.25
N SER A 53 -5.76 -2.21 4.93
CA SER A 53 -6.35 -2.34 3.60
C SER A 53 -7.22 -1.12 3.25
N SER A 54 -7.95 -0.58 4.23
CA SER A 54 -8.74 0.66 4.05
C SER A 54 -7.86 1.86 3.67
N ALA A 55 -6.70 2.05 4.31
CA ALA A 55 -5.78 3.12 3.96
C ALA A 55 -5.27 2.99 2.52
N VAL A 56 -4.95 1.77 2.07
CA VAL A 56 -4.56 1.51 0.68
C VAL A 56 -5.66 1.90 -0.29
N GLN A 57 -6.90 1.48 -0.01
CA GLN A 57 -8.05 1.82 -0.87
C GLN A 57 -8.28 3.33 -0.95
N ILE A 58 -8.17 4.05 0.17
CA ILE A 58 -8.32 5.52 0.21
C ILE A 58 -7.25 6.21 -0.63
N VAL A 59 -5.99 5.79 -0.52
CA VAL A 59 -4.90 6.38 -1.33
C VAL A 59 -5.16 6.14 -2.82
N ILE A 60 -5.48 4.90 -3.22
CA ILE A 60 -5.74 4.56 -4.62
C ILE A 60 -6.97 5.30 -5.16
N SER A 61 -8.04 5.43 -4.37
CA SER A 61 -9.28 6.09 -4.83
C SER A 61 -9.14 7.61 -4.98
N ASN A 62 -8.18 8.23 -4.28
CA ASN A 62 -7.96 9.67 -4.31
C ASN A 62 -6.95 10.11 -5.37
N LEU A 63 -5.99 9.25 -5.74
CA LEU A 63 -4.97 9.55 -6.75
C LEU A 63 -5.38 8.99 -8.12
N LYS A 64 -6.22 9.76 -8.82
CA LYS A 64 -6.77 9.44 -10.15
C LYS A 64 -6.17 10.30 -11.27
N GLY A 65 -4.93 10.76 -11.08
CA GLY A 65 -4.26 11.68 -12.01
C GLY A 65 -5.10 12.92 -12.26
N LYS A 66 -5.27 13.32 -13.52
CA LYS A 66 -6.09 14.49 -13.92
C LYS A 66 -7.55 14.45 -13.44
N LYS A 67 -8.09 13.27 -13.10
CA LYS A 67 -9.45 13.11 -12.59
C LYS A 67 -9.52 13.20 -11.05
N SER A 68 -8.41 13.42 -10.36
CA SER A 68 -8.39 13.63 -8.92
C SER A 68 -9.15 14.89 -8.55
N LYS A 69 -9.82 14.90 -7.39
CA LYS A 69 -10.57 16.07 -6.93
C LYS A 69 -9.66 17.22 -6.50
N ASP A 70 -8.60 16.90 -5.77
CA ASP A 70 -7.67 17.90 -5.26
C ASP A 70 -6.67 18.35 -6.35
N PRO A 71 -6.42 19.66 -6.53
CA PRO A 71 -5.50 20.17 -7.53
C PRO A 71 -4.07 19.61 -7.42
N TYR A 72 -3.57 19.35 -6.21
CA TYR A 72 -2.25 18.76 -6.04
C TYR A 72 -2.21 17.31 -6.54
N PHE A 73 -3.23 16.50 -6.27
CA PHE A 73 -3.30 15.12 -6.78
C PHE A 73 -3.47 15.06 -8.30
N GLN A 74 -4.01 16.10 -8.95
CA GLN A 74 -4.03 16.22 -10.42
C GLN A 74 -2.64 16.39 -11.07
N THR A 75 -1.63 16.69 -10.27
CA THR A 75 -0.22 16.75 -10.70
C THR A 75 0.51 15.41 -10.56
N LEU A 76 -0.07 14.46 -9.83
CA LEU A 76 0.48 13.13 -9.56
C LEU A 76 -0.05 12.10 -10.57
N PRO A 77 0.57 10.92 -10.69
CA PRO A 77 0.04 9.85 -11.53
C PRO A 77 -1.28 9.28 -11.00
N GLU A 78 -2.09 8.74 -11.89
CA GLU A 78 -3.23 7.87 -11.57
C GLU A 78 -2.72 6.51 -11.10
N LEU A 79 -3.14 6.10 -9.90
CA LEU A 79 -2.77 4.81 -9.34
C LEU A 79 -3.68 3.70 -9.87
N VAL A 80 -3.08 2.61 -10.33
CA VAL A 80 -3.80 1.43 -10.79
C VAL A 80 -3.45 0.24 -9.91
N ALA A 81 -4.41 -0.24 -9.13
CA ALA A 81 -4.21 -1.38 -8.24
C ALA A 81 -4.06 -2.68 -9.02
N VAL A 82 -3.00 -3.43 -8.74
CA VAL A 82 -2.83 -4.83 -9.17
C VAL A 82 -2.81 -5.68 -7.91
N SER A 83 -3.99 -6.15 -7.51
CA SER A 83 -4.16 -6.89 -6.26
C SER A 83 -3.74 -8.36 -6.38
N PHE A 84 -3.16 -8.87 -5.30
CA PHE A 84 -2.83 -10.27 -5.11
C PHE A 84 -3.08 -10.65 -3.66
N GLN A 85 -3.69 -11.80 -3.42
CA GLN A 85 -3.99 -12.29 -2.08
C GLN A 85 -3.07 -13.47 -1.75
N GLY A 86 -2.37 -13.36 -0.63
CA GLY A 86 -1.49 -14.39 -0.11
C GLY A 86 -2.25 -15.61 0.39
N SER A 87 -1.60 -16.77 0.29
CA SER A 87 -2.08 -18.04 0.80
C SER A 87 -0.92 -19.00 1.04
N GLN A 88 -1.14 -20.07 1.79
CA GLN A 88 -0.13 -21.10 2.04
C GLN A 88 0.24 -21.91 0.79
N ASN A 89 -0.55 -21.82 -0.28
CA ASN A 89 -0.28 -22.48 -1.56
C ASN A 89 0.35 -21.54 -2.60
N CYS A 90 0.72 -20.31 -2.20
CA CYS A 90 1.37 -19.37 -3.11
C CYS A 90 2.69 -19.93 -3.64
N THR A 91 2.93 -19.73 -4.93
CA THR A 91 4.17 -20.08 -5.61
C THR A 91 4.87 -18.85 -6.17
N SER A 92 6.17 -18.97 -6.45
CA SER A 92 6.97 -17.93 -7.10
C SER A 92 6.36 -17.48 -8.43
N GLU A 93 5.86 -18.41 -9.24
CA GLU A 93 5.25 -18.14 -10.55
C GLU A 93 3.97 -17.31 -10.40
N SER A 94 3.18 -17.55 -9.35
CA SER A 94 1.97 -16.77 -9.09
C SER A 94 2.31 -15.30 -8.80
N ILE A 95 3.40 -15.03 -8.09
CA ILE A 95 3.88 -13.68 -7.80
C ILE A 95 4.45 -13.03 -9.06
N ILE A 96 5.28 -13.74 -9.83
CA ILE A 96 5.84 -13.22 -11.10
C ILE A 96 4.72 -12.78 -12.05
N LYS A 97 3.67 -13.59 -12.20
CA LYS A 97 2.48 -13.21 -12.99
C LYS A 97 1.80 -11.93 -12.53
N VAL A 98 1.88 -11.57 -11.24
CA VAL A 98 1.37 -10.29 -10.73
C VAL A 98 2.24 -9.13 -11.22
N PHE A 99 3.56 -9.28 -11.19
CA PHE A 99 4.49 -8.29 -11.73
C PHE A 99 4.36 -8.14 -13.25
N GLU A 100 4.19 -9.24 -13.98
CA GLU A 100 3.89 -9.22 -15.42
C GLU A 100 2.57 -8.47 -15.72
N ARG A 101 1.52 -8.71 -14.92
CA ARG A 101 0.26 -7.94 -15.03
C ARG A 101 0.48 -6.45 -14.76
N ALA A 102 1.28 -6.09 -13.76
CA ALA A 102 1.64 -4.70 -13.50
C ALA A 102 2.45 -4.07 -14.65
N ALA A 103 3.31 -4.85 -15.30
CA ALA A 103 4.06 -4.42 -16.47
C ALA A 103 3.15 -4.05 -17.66
N ASN A 104 2.02 -4.72 -17.83
CA ASN A 104 1.06 -4.41 -18.90
C ASN A 104 0.38 -3.05 -18.73
N TYR A 105 0.40 -2.48 -17.52
CA TYR A 105 -0.08 -1.11 -17.27
C TYR A 105 1.03 -0.06 -17.46
N SER A 106 2.29 -0.45 -17.64
CA SER A 106 3.33 0.49 -18.07
C SER A 106 3.09 0.88 -19.53
N PRO A 107 2.90 2.17 -19.82
CA PRO A 107 2.55 2.59 -21.15
C PRO A 107 3.70 2.31 -22.11
N VAL A 108 3.32 1.81 -23.28
CA VAL A 108 4.08 1.91 -24.51
C VAL A 108 4.39 3.41 -24.75
N LYS A 109 5.55 3.86 -24.24
CA LYS A 109 6.37 5.00 -24.67
C LYS A 109 5.78 6.42 -24.80
N SER A 110 4.52 6.75 -24.42
CA SER A 110 4.03 8.11 -24.72
C SER A 110 3.20 8.87 -23.67
N ILE A 111 2.67 8.26 -22.60
CA ILE A 111 1.87 9.00 -21.62
C ILE A 111 2.21 8.52 -20.20
N SER A 112 3.05 9.25 -19.47
CA SER A 112 3.55 8.90 -18.13
C SER A 112 2.51 9.09 -17.00
N GLU A 113 1.23 8.81 -17.25
CA GLU A 113 0.15 9.19 -16.33
C GLU A 113 -0.29 8.08 -15.37
N LEU A 114 0.04 6.80 -15.65
CA LEU A 114 -0.35 5.68 -14.79
C LEU A 114 0.83 5.17 -13.97
N LEU A 115 0.58 4.92 -12.68
CA LEU A 115 1.48 4.23 -11.78
C LEU A 115 0.81 2.94 -11.28
N PRO A 116 1.23 1.77 -11.80
CA PRO A 116 0.74 0.49 -11.29
C PRO A 116 1.22 0.30 -9.84
N VAL A 117 0.32 -0.10 -8.96
CA VAL A 117 0.59 -0.38 -7.55
C VAL A 117 0.21 -1.82 -7.25
N ILE A 118 1.21 -2.66 -7.01
CA ILE A 118 0.99 -4.04 -6.57
C ILE A 118 0.57 -4.02 -5.11
N VAL A 119 -0.62 -4.53 -4.82
CA VAL A 119 -1.17 -4.65 -3.46
C VAL A 119 -1.22 -6.14 -3.11
N PHE A 120 -0.25 -6.59 -2.31
CA PHE A 120 -0.14 -7.95 -1.86
C PHE A 120 -0.77 -8.08 -0.46
N ASP A 121 -2.06 -8.41 -0.43
CA ASP A 121 -2.78 -8.60 0.84
C ASP A 121 -2.49 -9.98 1.43
N GLU A 122 -2.52 -10.08 2.76
CA GLU A 122 -2.16 -11.27 3.53
C GLU A 122 -0.82 -11.93 3.13
N ILE A 123 0.21 -11.13 2.83
CA ILE A 123 1.52 -11.64 2.40
C ILE A 123 2.17 -12.57 3.42
N GLY A 124 1.86 -12.42 4.71
CA GLY A 124 2.33 -13.34 5.76
C GLY A 124 1.86 -14.78 5.58
N LEU A 125 0.72 -15.03 4.91
CA LEU A 125 0.30 -16.39 4.58
C LEU A 125 1.18 -17.03 3.50
N ALA A 126 1.66 -16.22 2.56
CA ALA A 126 2.57 -16.68 1.51
C ALA A 126 3.97 -17.00 2.06
N GLU A 127 4.38 -16.40 3.18
CA GLU A 127 5.61 -16.76 3.87
C GLU A 127 5.57 -18.18 4.45
N LEU A 128 4.38 -18.64 4.87
CA LEU A 128 4.16 -19.98 5.40
C LEU A 128 4.14 -21.07 4.30
N SER A 129 4.18 -20.68 3.03
CA SER A 129 4.17 -21.62 1.91
C SER A 129 5.45 -22.46 1.87
N PRO A 130 5.36 -23.79 1.64
CA PRO A 130 6.53 -24.65 1.49
C PRO A 130 7.35 -24.31 0.23
N HIS A 131 6.78 -23.53 -0.69
CA HIS A 131 7.43 -23.13 -1.94
C HIS A 131 8.35 -21.91 -1.80
N ASN A 132 8.44 -21.28 -0.61
CA ASN A 132 9.21 -20.07 -0.35
C ASN A 132 9.01 -18.97 -1.42
N PRO A 133 7.75 -18.61 -1.74
CA PRO A 133 7.42 -17.81 -2.92
C PRO A 133 7.95 -16.38 -2.82
N LEU A 134 8.09 -15.84 -1.60
CA LEU A 134 8.54 -14.46 -1.38
C LEU A 134 10.02 -14.23 -1.74
N LYS A 135 10.79 -15.28 -2.08
CA LYS A 135 12.17 -15.12 -2.55
C LYS A 135 12.25 -14.31 -3.86
N VAL A 136 11.24 -14.37 -4.71
CA VAL A 136 11.26 -13.61 -5.98
C VAL A 136 11.18 -12.09 -5.75
N LEU A 137 10.60 -11.65 -4.63
CA LEU A 137 10.52 -10.22 -4.29
C LEU A 137 11.90 -9.58 -4.14
N HIS A 138 12.96 -10.34 -3.86
CA HIS A 138 14.30 -9.78 -3.75
C HIS A 138 14.78 -9.12 -5.04
N ALA A 139 14.49 -9.74 -6.20
CA ALA A 139 14.87 -9.22 -7.50
C ALA A 139 13.88 -8.15 -7.98
N GLU A 140 12.58 -8.37 -7.74
CA GLU A 140 11.52 -7.48 -8.21
C GLU A 140 11.43 -6.15 -7.45
N LEU A 141 11.91 -6.10 -6.20
CA LEU A 141 11.85 -4.90 -5.33
C LEU A 141 13.20 -4.18 -5.19
N GLU A 142 14.17 -4.47 -6.05
CA GLU A 142 15.43 -3.71 -6.04
C GLU A 142 15.18 -2.26 -6.45
N VAL A 143 15.74 -1.32 -5.68
CA VAL A 143 15.51 0.13 -5.84
C VAL A 143 15.86 0.61 -7.25
N GLU A 144 16.90 0.03 -7.85
CA GLU A 144 17.35 0.35 -9.22
C GLU A 144 16.33 -0.04 -10.29
N ASN A 145 15.43 -0.99 -9.97
CA ASN A 145 14.42 -1.54 -10.88
C ASN A 145 12.98 -1.19 -10.46
N ASN A 146 12.78 -0.29 -9.49
CA ASN A 146 11.45 0.05 -8.98
C ASN A 146 10.61 0.81 -10.02
N ARG A 147 9.87 0.04 -10.81
CA ARG A 147 8.93 0.51 -11.84
C ARG A 147 7.52 0.72 -11.31
N TYR A 148 7.18 0.03 -10.22
CA TYR A 148 5.82 -0.04 -9.67
C TYR A 148 5.79 0.46 -8.22
N GLY A 149 4.62 0.89 -7.75
CA GLY A 149 4.36 0.93 -6.32
C GLY A 149 4.20 -0.50 -5.79
N PHE A 150 4.69 -0.78 -4.59
CA PHE A 150 4.50 -2.08 -3.94
C PHE A 150 4.08 -1.90 -2.48
N VAL A 151 2.99 -2.55 -2.11
CA VAL A 151 2.48 -2.60 -0.74
C VAL A 151 2.16 -4.04 -0.36
N GLY A 152 2.91 -4.60 0.59
CA GLY A 152 2.61 -5.87 1.22
C GLY A 152 1.88 -5.66 2.55
N ILE A 153 0.69 -6.24 2.72
CA ILE A 153 -0.10 -6.15 3.95
C ILE A 153 -0.04 -7.48 4.69
N SER A 154 0.27 -7.45 5.98
CA SER A 154 0.29 -8.66 6.81
C SER A 154 -0.29 -8.41 8.19
N ASN A 155 -0.86 -9.46 8.78
CA ASN A 155 -1.25 -9.47 10.18
C ASN A 155 -0.10 -9.83 11.13
N TRP A 156 0.98 -10.41 10.58
CA TRP A 156 2.13 -10.91 11.31
C TRP A 156 3.41 -10.28 10.76
N ARG A 157 4.44 -10.19 11.60
CA ARG A 157 5.77 -9.77 11.12
C ARG A 157 6.31 -10.81 10.14
N LEU A 158 6.88 -10.32 9.05
CA LEU A 158 7.65 -11.13 8.11
C LEU A 158 9.07 -11.33 8.63
N ASP A 159 9.79 -12.30 8.06
CA ASP A 159 11.20 -12.49 8.33
C ASP A 159 12.05 -11.28 7.89
N ALA A 160 13.06 -10.95 8.69
CA ALA A 160 13.91 -9.78 8.49
C ALA A 160 14.60 -9.77 7.13
N SER A 161 14.96 -10.94 6.58
CA SER A 161 15.62 -11.03 5.28
C SER A 161 14.75 -10.47 4.15
N LYS A 162 13.42 -10.53 4.26
CA LYS A 162 12.45 -10.05 3.26
C LYS A 162 12.17 -8.56 3.38
N MET A 163 12.45 -7.97 4.54
CA MET A 163 12.13 -6.57 4.84
C MET A 163 13.28 -5.61 4.55
N ASN A 164 14.52 -6.07 4.43
CA ASN A 164 15.70 -5.19 4.24
C ASN A 164 15.65 -4.29 2.98
N ARG A 165 14.82 -4.62 1.98
CA ARG A 165 14.66 -3.86 0.73
C ARG A 165 13.42 -2.96 0.71
N ALA A 166 12.71 -2.88 1.83
CA ALA A 166 11.42 -2.21 1.93
C ALA A 166 11.34 -1.38 3.22
N LEU A 167 10.50 -0.35 3.21
CA LEU A 167 10.09 0.28 4.45
C LEU A 167 9.15 -0.68 5.18
N TYR A 168 9.42 -0.94 6.45
CA TYR A 168 8.51 -1.69 7.32
C TYR A 168 7.77 -0.72 8.25
N LEU A 169 6.44 -0.72 8.18
CA LEU A 169 5.59 0.04 9.08
C LEU A 169 4.78 -0.91 9.96
N SER A 170 4.99 -0.80 11.28
CA SER A 170 4.17 -1.47 12.28
C SER A 170 2.98 -0.60 12.64
N THR A 171 1.78 -1.15 12.53
CA THR A 171 0.53 -0.50 12.94
C THR A 171 0.21 -0.90 14.39
N PRO A 172 0.35 0.02 15.36
CA PRO A 172 0.11 -0.28 16.76
C PRO A 172 -1.38 -0.46 17.05
N ASP A 173 -1.70 -1.06 18.19
CA ASP A 173 -3.08 -1.17 18.68
C ASP A 173 -3.68 0.24 18.92
N PRO A 174 -4.99 0.41 18.68
CA PRO A 174 -5.68 1.67 18.93
C PRO A 174 -5.65 1.99 20.42
N ASN A 175 -5.40 3.26 20.76
CA ASN A 175 -5.53 3.72 22.15
C ASN A 175 -7.00 4.10 22.45
N VAL A 176 -7.29 4.47 23.70
CA VAL A 176 -8.66 4.83 24.13
C VAL A 176 -9.24 5.98 23.30
N GLN A 177 -8.42 6.96 22.91
CA GLN A 177 -8.86 8.08 22.08
C GLN A 177 -9.19 7.62 20.65
N ASP A 178 -8.38 6.72 20.08
CA ASP A 178 -8.62 6.12 18.77
C ASP A 178 -9.96 5.36 18.77
N LEU A 179 -10.26 4.60 19.83
CA LEU A 179 -11.52 3.88 19.98
C LEU A 179 -12.71 4.85 20.10
N HIS A 180 -12.58 5.89 20.92
CA HIS A 180 -13.63 6.88 21.11
C HIS A 180 -13.93 7.65 19.81
N LEU A 181 -12.91 8.01 19.05
CA LEU A 181 -13.08 8.67 17.75
C LEU A 181 -13.68 7.72 16.71
N THR A 182 -13.29 6.45 16.74
CA THR A 182 -13.84 5.43 15.83
C THR A 182 -15.31 5.15 16.11
N GLY A 183 -15.74 5.10 17.37
CA GLY A 183 -17.14 4.86 17.74
C GLY A 183 -18.11 6.03 17.54
N LYS A 184 -17.64 7.18 17.07
CA LYS A 184 -18.48 8.39 16.82
C LYS A 184 -19.04 8.47 15.41
N VAL A 185 -18.55 7.64 14.49
CA VAL A 185 -18.82 7.70 13.06
C VAL A 185 -19.74 6.56 12.67
#